data_AF-A0AAU3KEZ8-F1
#
_entry.id   AF-A0AAU3KEZ8-F1
#
_cell.length_a   1.000
_cell.length_b   1.000
_cell.length_c   1.000
_cell.angle_alpha   90.00
_cell.angle_beta   90.00
_cell.angle_gamma   90.00
#
_symmetry.space_group_name_H-M   'P 1'
#
loop_
_entity.id
_entity.type
_entity.pdbx_description
1 polymer ?
#
loop_
_entity_poly.entity_id
_entity_poly.type
_entity_poly.pdbx_seq_one_letter_code
_entity_poly.pdbx_strand_id
1 'polypeptide(L)'
;MSTDEGLELVTLLSEEDFEEDEPRLIATHYTGPEEALDMVKAAQLLGLGVRLSNRIRPDEDDAESATEEWVLDILENPPVVEGDE
;
A
#
# COMPACT_ATOMS: atom_id res chain seq x y z
N MET A 1 -43.37 8.09 16.80
CA MET A 1 -42.64 7.17 15.91
C MET A 1 -41.39 7.94 15.49
N SER A 2 -40.38 7.93 16.34
CA SER A 2 -39.11 8.63 16.13
C SER A 2 -38.05 7.57 15.98
N THR A 3 -37.06 7.86 15.13
CA THR A 3 -35.77 7.17 14.95
C THR A 3 -35.81 5.76 14.37
N ASP A 4 -35.77 5.69 13.03
CA ASP A 4 -35.13 4.60 12.27
C ASP A 4 -33.95 5.15 11.46
N GLU A 5 -34.04 6.40 10.96
CA GLU A 5 -32.95 7.08 10.23
C GLU A 5 -31.70 7.42 11.09
N GLY A 6 -31.80 7.38 12.42
CA GLY A 6 -30.68 7.69 13.32
C GLY A 6 -29.71 6.53 13.54
N LEU A 7 -30.14 5.29 13.26
CA LEU A 7 -29.31 4.09 13.42
C LEU A 7 -28.45 3.84 12.19
N GLU A 8 -28.98 4.07 10.98
CA GLU A 8 -28.19 3.94 9.74
C GLU A 8 -27.05 4.94 9.66
N LEU A 9 -27.25 6.20 10.09
CA LEU A 9 -26.20 7.21 10.07
C LEU A 9 -25.06 6.89 11.04
N VAL A 10 -25.39 6.35 12.23
CA VAL A 10 -24.38 5.92 13.22
C VAL A 10 -23.63 4.67 12.74
N THR A 11 -24.29 3.80 11.98
CA THR A 11 -23.67 2.59 11.44
C THR A 11 -22.73 2.92 10.26
N LEU A 12 -23.15 3.82 9.35
CA LEU A 12 -22.31 4.33 8.26
C LEU A 12 -21.08 5.11 8.79
N LEU A 13 -21.27 5.96 9.80
CA LEU A 13 -20.16 6.68 10.43
C LEU A 13 -19.22 5.73 11.21
N SER A 14 -19.74 4.61 11.73
CA SER A 14 -18.90 3.62 12.43
C SER A 14 -18.10 2.70 11.51
N GLU A 15 -18.45 2.59 10.24
CA GLU A 15 -17.71 1.81 9.24
C GLU A 15 -16.68 2.68 8.48
N GLU A 16 -16.90 3.99 8.38
CA GLU A 16 -15.95 4.94 7.77
C GLU A 16 -14.75 5.27 8.67
N ASP A 17 -14.86 5.15 9.99
CA ASP A 17 -13.78 5.47 10.95
C ASP A 17 -12.68 4.38 11.05
N PHE A 18 -12.81 3.23 10.37
CA PHE A 18 -11.78 2.16 10.38
C PHE A 18 -10.80 2.25 9.20
N GLU A 19 -11.02 3.15 8.24
CA GLU A 19 -10.12 3.38 7.10
C GLU A 19 -9.16 4.57 7.31
N GLU A 20 -9.30 5.35 8.38
CA GLU A 20 -8.49 6.57 8.60
C GLU A 20 -7.03 6.29 8.98
N ASP A 21 -6.71 5.10 9.51
CA ASP A 21 -5.35 4.78 10.00
C ASP A 21 -4.42 4.19 8.91
N GLU A 22 -4.95 3.69 7.78
CA GLU A 22 -4.11 3.18 6.69
C GLU A 22 -3.84 4.28 5.65
N PRO A 23 -2.57 4.61 5.34
CA PRO A 23 -2.30 5.65 4.37
C PRO A 23 -2.78 5.24 2.98
N ARG A 24 -3.44 6.18 2.32
CA ARG A 24 -4.00 5.99 0.98
C ARG A 24 -2.92 5.67 -0.06
N LEU A 25 -3.18 4.66 -0.89
CA LEU A 25 -2.38 4.34 -2.07
C LEU A 25 -2.51 5.40 -3.16
N ILE A 26 -1.38 5.90 -3.65
CA ILE A 26 -1.25 6.85 -4.75
C ILE A 26 -0.99 6.11 -6.06
N ALA A 27 0.00 5.21 -6.07
CA ALA A 27 0.44 4.49 -7.26
C ALA A 27 1.18 3.20 -6.90
N THR A 28 1.12 2.22 -7.80
CA THR A 28 1.90 0.98 -7.73
C THR A 28 2.86 0.92 -8.93
N HIS A 29 4.13 0.65 -8.65
CA HIS A 29 5.18 0.50 -9.66
C HIS A 29 5.81 -0.90 -9.60
N TYR A 30 6.08 -1.45 -10.77
CA TYR A 30 6.82 -2.71 -10.95
C TYR A 30 8.17 -2.37 -11.56
N THR A 31 9.24 -2.76 -10.88
CA THR A 31 10.59 -2.33 -11.26
C THR A 31 11.65 -3.35 -10.83
N GLY A 32 12.87 -3.16 -11.35
CA GLY A 32 14.05 -3.86 -10.88
C GLY A 32 14.60 -3.29 -9.57
N PRO A 33 15.56 -3.98 -8.93
CA PRO A 33 16.08 -3.62 -7.61
C PRO A 33 16.73 -2.22 -7.54
N GLU A 34 17.45 -1.81 -8.59
CA GLU A 34 18.15 -0.52 -8.60
C GLU A 34 17.18 0.66 -8.70
N GLU A 35 16.19 0.58 -9.58
CA GLU A 35 15.18 1.62 -9.74
C GLU A 35 14.21 1.65 -8.54
N ALA A 36 13.86 0.50 -7.96
CA ALA A 36 13.16 0.42 -6.66
C ALA A 36 13.86 1.26 -5.58
N LEU A 37 15.18 1.11 -5.45
CA LEU A 37 15.96 1.83 -4.45
C LEU A 37 15.90 3.35 -4.66
N ASP A 38 16.00 3.80 -5.91
CA ASP A 38 15.95 5.23 -6.23
C ASP A 38 14.55 5.81 -6.03
N MET A 39 13.50 5.05 -6.33
CA MET A 39 12.12 5.44 -6.03
C MET A 39 11.86 5.55 -4.53
N VAL A 40 12.40 4.63 -3.71
CA VAL A 40 12.31 4.73 -2.23
C VAL A 40 12.98 6.01 -1.73
N LYS A 41 14.19 6.32 -2.21
CA LYS A 41 14.89 7.56 -1.84
C LYS A 41 14.08 8.80 -2.24
N ALA A 42 13.50 8.79 -3.45
CA ALA A 42 12.69 9.90 -3.93
C ALA A 42 11.42 10.09 -3.08
N ALA A 43 10.70 9.01 -2.78
CA ALA A 43 9.53 9.04 -1.92
C ALA A 43 9.86 9.59 -0.52
N GLN A 44 10.99 9.16 0.06
CA GLN A 44 11.47 9.68 1.34
C GLN A 44 11.75 11.19 1.30
N LEU A 45 12.36 11.70 0.23
CA LEU A 45 12.62 13.14 0.07
C LEU A 45 11.33 13.96 -0.08
N LEU A 46 10.26 13.34 -0.59
CA LEU A 46 8.95 13.95 -0.78
C LEU A 46 8.02 13.79 0.43
N GLY A 47 8.43 13.05 1.46
CA GLY A 47 7.61 12.77 2.64
C GLY A 47 6.47 11.77 2.39
N LEU A 48 6.56 10.97 1.32
CA LEU A 48 5.58 9.95 0.98
C LEU A 48 5.87 8.65 1.71
N GLY A 49 4.83 7.84 1.93
CA GLY A 49 5.00 6.47 2.40
C GLY A 49 5.36 5.52 1.28
N VAL A 50 6.01 4.42 1.63
CA VAL A 50 6.31 3.33 0.70
C VAL A 50 6.01 2.00 1.36
N ARG A 51 5.35 1.11 0.63
CA ARG A 51 5.28 -0.32 0.92
C ARG A 51 6.00 -1.06 -0.20
N LEU A 52 7.01 -1.83 0.18
CA LEU A 52 7.89 -2.54 -0.75
C LEU A 52 7.66 -4.04 -0.59
N SER A 53 7.37 -4.71 -1.69
CA SER A 53 7.35 -6.17 -1.74
C SER A 53 8.14 -6.68 -2.93
N ASN A 54 8.53 -7.95 -2.87
CA ASN A 54 9.30 -8.60 -3.91
C ASN A 54 8.56 -9.86 -4.34
N ARG A 55 8.58 -10.15 -5.64
CA ARG A 55 8.11 -11.42 -6.17
C ARG A 55 9.08 -11.96 -7.21
N ILE A 56 9.19 -13.28 -7.24
CA ILE A 56 9.92 -14.00 -8.29
C ILE A 56 8.90 -14.45 -9.33
N ARG A 57 9.02 -13.93 -10.56
CA ARG A 57 8.19 -14.33 -11.70
C ARG A 57 8.95 -15.32 -12.56
N PRO A 58 8.47 -16.57 -12.72
CA PRO A 58 9.04 -17.51 -13.69
C PRO A 58 8.98 -16.92 -15.10
N ASP A 59 10.02 -17.13 -15.89
CA ASP A 59 9.99 -16.75 -17.30
C ASP A 59 9.04 -17.68 -18.07
N GLU A 60 8.23 -17.10 -18.97
CA GLU A 60 7.24 -17.85 -19.74
C GLU A 60 7.88 -18.63 -20.91
N ASP A 61 9.05 -18.16 -21.37
CA ASP A 61 9.80 -18.70 -22.49
C ASP A 61 10.99 -19.58 -22.05
N ASP A 62 11.45 -19.43 -20.81
CA ASP A 62 12.53 -20.26 -20.23
C ASP A 62 12.21 -20.76 -18.80
N ALA A 63 11.82 -22.03 -18.72
CA ALA A 63 11.44 -22.71 -17.48
C ALA A 63 12.58 -22.87 -16.45
N GLU A 64 13.84 -22.63 -16.83
CA GLU A 64 14.99 -22.64 -15.91
C GLU A 64 15.35 -21.24 -15.39
N SER A 65 14.61 -20.20 -15.81
CA SER A 65 14.87 -18.82 -15.43
C SER A 65 13.68 -18.15 -14.74
N ALA A 66 13.99 -17.14 -13.94
CA ALA A 66 12.99 -16.31 -13.28
C ALA A 66 13.52 -14.89 -13.11
N THR A 67 12.61 -13.93 -13.21
CA THR A 67 12.91 -12.51 -12.99
C THR A 67 12.47 -12.10 -11.59
N GLU A 68 13.38 -11.46 -10.87
CA GLU A 68 13.05 -10.75 -9.64
C GLU A 68 12.36 -9.43 -9.98
N GLU A 69 11.16 -9.23 -9.44
CA GLU A 69 10.39 -8.01 -9.63
C GLU A 69 10.03 -7.38 -8.28
N TRP A 70 10.32 -6.09 -8.15
CA TRP A 70 9.98 -5.30 -6.98
C TRP A 70 8.69 -4.53 -7.24
N VAL A 71 7.78 -4.63 -6.28
CA VAL A 71 6.50 -3.91 -6.28
C VAL A 71 6.59 -2.80 -5.24
N LEU A 72 6.50 -1.55 -5.70
CA LEU A 72 6.47 -0.36 -4.86
C LEU A 72 5.08 0.25 -4.87
N ASP A 73 4.44 0.23 -3.72
CA ASP A 73 3.25 1.02 -3.44
C ASP A 73 3.67 2.36 -2.82
N ILE A 74 3.35 3.46 -3.50
CA ILE A 74 3.56 4.82 -3.03
C ILE A 74 2.30 5.27 -2.30
N LEU A 75 2.47 5.70 -1.05
CA LEU A 75 1.39 6.01 -0.12
C LEU A 75 1.44 7.50 0.25
N GLU A 76 0.30 8.08 0.60
CA GLU A 76 0.20 9.48 1.02
C GLU A 76 1.07 9.80 2.23
N ASN A 77 1.13 8.88 3.19
CA ASN A 77 1.98 8.97 4.38
C ASN A 77 2.63 7.60 4.65
N PRO A 78 3.72 7.54 5.45
CA PRO A 78 4.32 6.28 5.86
C PRO A 78 3.29 5.32 6.48
N PRO A 79 3.34 4.02 6.14
CA PRO A 79 2.45 3.03 6.74
C PRO A 79 2.72 2.90 8.24
N VAL A 80 1.65 2.90 9.03
CA VAL A 80 1.72 2.61 10.46
C VAL A 80 1.91 1.11 10.61
N VAL A 81 3.02 0.71 11.23
CA VAL A 81 3.20 -0.67 11.69
C VAL A 81 2.81 -0.66 13.16
N GLU A 82 1.70 -1.30 13.50
CA GLU A 82 1.38 -1.60 14.89
C GLU A 82 2.56 -2.40 15.45
N GLY A 83 3.28 -1.84 16.43
CA GLY A 83 4.41 -2.54 17.03
C GLY A 83 3.91 -3.78 17.75
N ASP A 84 4.63 -4.90 17.60
CA ASP A 84 4.44 -6.07 18.45
C ASP A 84 4.62 -5.63 19.92
N GLU A 85 3.54 -5.62 20.71
CA GLU A 85 3.57 -5.43 22.17
C GLU A 85 4.34 -6.57 22.88
#